data_AF-A0A3D2J3N5-F1
#
_entry.id   AF-A0A3D2J3N5-F1
#
_cell.length_a   1.000
_cell.length_b   1.000
_cell.length_c   1.000
_cell.angle_alpha   90.00
_cell.angle_beta   90.00
_cell.angle_gamma   90.00
#
_symmetry.space_group_name_H-M   'P 1'
#
loop_
_entity.id
_entity.type
_entity.pdbx_description
1 polymer ?
#
loop_
_entity_poly.entity_id
_entity_poly.type
_entity_poly.pdbx_seq_one_letter_code
_entity_poly.pdbx_strand_id
1 'polypeptide(L)' 'TSNVTNMYSMFAFCKNIKTIYVSDLWNTSNVTSSSLMFHSCTSLSGAVSYDNTKTDISMANYTTGYLTYKSNN' A
#
# COMPACT_ATOMS: atom_id res chain seq x y z
N THR A 1 -8.18 9.77 -2.85
CA THR A 1 -8.29 9.11 -1.52
C THR A 1 -8.11 10.07 -0.34
N SER A 2 -8.20 11.39 -0.56
CA SER A 2 -7.84 12.40 0.45
C SER A 2 -8.68 12.40 1.72
N ASN A 3 -9.92 11.91 1.70
CA ASN A 3 -10.81 11.94 2.88
C ASN A 3 -10.82 10.63 3.69
N VAL A 4 -10.04 9.62 3.27
CA VAL A 4 -10.01 8.33 3.96
C VAL A 4 -9.14 8.44 5.22
N THR A 5 -9.71 8.09 6.37
CA THR A 5 -9.00 8.10 7.66
C THR A 5 -8.63 6.70 8.16
N ASN A 6 -9.27 5.65 7.62
CA ASN A 6 -9.06 4.27 8.04
C ASN A 6 -8.77 3.37 6.81
N MET A 7 -7.57 2.79 6.79
CA MET A 7 -7.10 1.80 5.83
C MET A 7 -6.66 0.50 6.53
N TYR A 8 -7.22 0.22 7.70
CA TYR A 8 -6.97 -1.01 8.44
C TYR A 8 -7.19 -2.24 7.55
N SER A 9 -6.19 -3.11 7.47
CA SER A 9 -6.26 -4.37 6.72
C SER A 9 -6.66 -4.25 5.24
N MET A 10 -6.53 -3.08 4.61
CA MET A 10 -7.08 -2.81 3.27
C MET A 10 -6.67 -3.83 2.19
N PHE A 11 -5.43 -4.33 2.24
CA PHE A 11 -4.90 -5.36 1.35
C PHE A 11 -4.49 -6.64 2.10
N ALA A 12 -4.93 -6.81 3.36
CA ALA A 12 -4.51 -7.95 4.16
C ALA A 12 -4.86 -9.29 3.47
N PHE A 13 -3.93 -10.24 3.56
CA PHE A 13 -4.01 -11.59 3.02
C PHE A 13 -4.05 -11.69 1.49
N CYS A 14 -3.75 -10.61 0.76
CA CYS A 14 -3.61 -10.63 -0.70
C CYS A 14 -2.30 -11.31 -1.15
N LYS A 15 -2.16 -12.61 -0.87
CA LYS A 15 -0.94 -13.40 -1.13
C LYS A 15 -0.56 -13.51 -2.60
N ASN A 16 -1.50 -13.33 -3.52
CA ASN A 16 -1.29 -13.49 -4.97
C ASN A 16 -1.15 -12.15 -5.71
N ILE A 17 -1.40 -11.01 -5.05
CA ILE A 17 -1.23 -9.71 -5.69
C ILE A 17 0.26 -9.40 -5.78
N LYS A 18 0.75 -9.25 -7.01
CA LYS A 18 2.15 -8.89 -7.27
C LYS A 18 2.39 -7.40 -7.26
N THR A 19 1.41 -6.62 -7.71
CA THR A 19 1.55 -5.18 -7.93
C THR A 19 0.25 -4.47 -7.60
N ILE A 20 0.34 -3.36 -6.87
CA ILE A 20 -0.77 -2.44 -6.64
C ILE A 20 -0.42 -1.13 -7.35
N TYR A 21 -1.20 -0.79 -8.37
CA TYR A 21 -0.98 0.44 -9.13
C TYR A 21 -1.70 1.62 -8.50
N VAL A 22 -1.01 2.75 -8.42
CA VAL A 22 -1.53 4.04 -7.96
C VAL A 22 -1.08 5.16 -8.88
N SER A 23 -1.78 6.28 -8.85
CA SER A 23 -1.34 7.52 -9.51
C SER A 23 -0.88 8.56 -8.49
N ASP A 24 -0.49 9.72 -8.99
CA ASP A 24 -0.28 10.97 -8.26
C ASP A 24 -1.47 11.43 -7.39
N LEU A 25 -2.70 10.95 -7.67
CA LEU A 25 -3.90 11.21 -6.85
C LEU A 25 -3.96 10.37 -5.57
N TRP A 26 -3.01 9.44 -5.38
CA TRP A 26 -2.87 8.65 -4.16
C TRP A 26 -2.38 9.52 -3.01
N ASN A 27 -3.27 9.73 -2.05
CA ASN A 27 -3.02 10.51 -0.86
C ASN A 27 -3.46 9.72 0.37
N THR A 28 -2.53 9.56 1.32
CA THR A 28 -2.70 8.85 2.60
C THR A 28 -2.50 9.75 3.81
N SER A 29 -2.31 11.06 3.62
CA SER A 29 -1.93 12.01 4.68
C SER A 29 -2.97 12.16 5.80
N ASN A 30 -4.23 11.81 5.54
CA ASN A 30 -5.31 11.88 6.53
C ASN A 30 -5.60 10.56 7.24
N VAL A 31 -4.88 9.49 6.91
CA VAL A 31 -5.12 8.16 7.48
C VAL A 31 -4.51 8.07 8.88
N THR A 32 -5.33 7.71 9.85
CA THR A 32 -4.95 7.55 11.26
C THR A 32 -4.96 6.10 11.72
N SER A 33 -5.62 5.21 10.98
CA SER A 33 -5.62 3.76 11.22
C SER A 33 -5.19 3.00 9.98
N SER A 34 -4.09 2.26 10.06
CA SER A 34 -3.52 1.50 8.95
C SER A 34 -2.84 0.20 9.38
N SER A 35 -3.09 -0.24 10.61
CA SER A 35 -2.56 -1.51 11.10
C SER A 35 -2.97 -2.64 10.17
N LEU A 36 -2.03 -3.56 9.92
CA LEU A 36 -2.21 -4.73 9.06
C LEU A 36 -2.56 -4.42 7.58
N MET A 37 -2.41 -3.17 7.11
CA MET A 37 -2.78 -2.75 5.74
C MET A 37 -2.26 -3.71 4.65
N PHE A 38 -1.02 -4.20 4.77
CA PHE A 38 -0.40 -5.17 3.86
C PHE A 38 -0.06 -6.51 4.54
N HIS A 39 -0.76 -6.87 5.62
CA HIS A 39 -0.46 -8.09 6.34
C HIS A 39 -0.58 -9.32 5.44
N SER A 40 0.41 -10.21 5.44
CA SER A 40 0.44 -11.43 4.62
C SER A 40 0.39 -11.21 3.08
N CYS A 41 0.80 -10.04 2.58
CA CYS A 41 0.94 -9.75 1.14
C CYS A 41 2.23 -10.32 0.54
N THR A 42 2.47 -11.61 0.72
CA THR A 42 3.78 -12.25 0.45
C THR A 42 4.30 -12.17 -0.99
N SER A 43 3.44 -11.98 -2.00
CA SER A 43 3.88 -11.80 -3.40
C SER A 43 4.00 -10.33 -3.81
N LEU A 44 3.70 -9.38 -2.94
CA LEU A 44 3.65 -7.96 -3.28
C LEU A 44 5.07 -7.40 -3.48
N SER A 45 5.28 -6.71 -4.59
CA SER A 45 6.52 -6.00 -4.88
C SER A 45 6.22 -4.71 -5.62
N GLY A 46 6.64 -3.59 -5.05
CA GLY A 46 6.58 -2.26 -5.67
C GLY A 46 7.98 -1.71 -5.88
N ALA A 47 8.23 -0.50 -5.39
CA ALA A 47 9.58 0.07 -5.33
C ALA A 47 10.52 -0.78 -4.47
N VAL A 48 9.98 -1.45 -3.45
CA VAL A 48 10.67 -2.48 -2.67
C VAL A 48 9.83 -3.76 -2.59
N SER A 49 10.49 -4.89 -2.33
CA SER A 49 9.82 -6.17 -2.06
C SER A 49 9.15 -6.17 -0.68
N TYR A 50 8.08 -6.96 -0.54
CA TYR A 50 7.35 -7.10 0.72
C TYR A 50 8.25 -7.48 1.91
N ASP A 51 8.08 -6.75 3.01
CA ASP A 51 8.69 -7.00 4.32
C ASP A 51 7.57 -7.20 5.35
N ASN A 52 7.54 -8.38 5.99
CA ASN A 52 6.49 -8.73 6.94
C ASN A 52 6.53 -7.93 8.25
N THR A 53 7.61 -7.17 8.49
CA THR A 53 7.75 -6.26 9.64
C THR A 53 7.18 -4.88 9.35
N LYS A 54 6.92 -4.55 8.08
CA LYS A 54 6.41 -3.25 7.62
C LYS A 54 5.09 -3.44 6.89
N THR A 55 4.00 -3.51 7.64
CA THR A 55 2.67 -3.82 7.07
C THR A 55 1.70 -2.66 7.12
N ASP A 56 2.11 -1.50 7.63
CA ASP A 56 1.27 -0.32 7.80
C ASP A 56 1.41 0.66 6.63
N ILE A 57 0.85 1.86 6.81
CA ILE A 57 0.83 2.91 5.81
C ILE A 57 2.21 3.46 5.42
N SER A 58 3.26 3.21 6.20
CA SER A 58 4.61 3.64 5.84
C SER A 58 5.04 3.10 4.47
N MET A 59 4.54 1.93 4.10
CA MET A 59 4.80 1.27 2.82
C MET A 59 3.74 1.56 1.75
N ALA A 60 2.70 2.33 2.07
CA ALA A 60 1.63 2.71 1.14
C ALA A 60 2.03 3.90 0.25
N ASN A 61 3.21 3.82 -0.38
CA ASN A 61 3.72 4.81 -1.31
C ASN A 61 4.45 4.12 -2.47
N TYR A 62 4.65 4.83 -3.59
CA TYR A 62 5.25 4.26 -4.81
C TYR A 62 6.74 4.60 -5.01
N THR A 63 7.34 5.40 -4.12
CA THR A 63 8.75 5.82 -4.24
C THR A 63 9.68 4.95 -3.41
N THR A 64 9.25 4.57 -2.21
CA THR A 64 9.99 3.74 -1.25
C THR A 64 9.18 2.58 -0.68
N GLY A 65 7.90 2.46 -1.09
CA GLY A 65 6.95 1.48 -0.57
C GLY A 65 6.60 0.35 -1.54
N TYR A 66 5.47 -0.30 -1.27
CA TYR A 66 4.97 -1.47 -2.00
C TYR A 66 4.09 -1.14 -3.20
N LEU A 67 3.76 0.13 -3.40
CA LEU A 67 2.90 0.55 -4.51
C LEU A 67 3.75 0.81 -5.76
N THR A 68 3.11 0.82 -6.93
CA THR A 68 3.74 1.12 -8.20
C THR A 68 3.02 2.26 -8.88
N TYR A 69 3.77 3.26 -9.35
CA TYR A 69 3.19 4.37 -10.09
C TYR A 69 2.68 3.90 -11.45
N LYS A 70 1.47 4.30 -11.80
CA LYS A 70 0.91 4.18 -13.14
C LYS A 70 0.24 5.51 -13.49
N SER A 71 0.71 6.12 -14.57
CA SER A 71 0.06 7.32 -15.11
C SER A 71 -1.33 6.95 -15.61
N ASN A 72 -2.33 7.76 -15.25
CA ASN A 72 -3.66 7.67 -15.83
C ASN A 72 -3.62 8.43 -17.16
N ASN A 73 -3.44 7.70 -18.27
CA ASN A 73 -3.65 8.25 -19.61
C ASN A 73 -5.13 8.52 -19.85
#